data_AF-A0A660A862-F1
#
_entry.id   AF-A0A660A862-F1
#
_cell.length_a   1.000
_cell.length_b   1.000
_cell.length_c   1.000
_cell.angle_alpha   90.00
_cell.angle_beta   90.00
_cell.angle_gamma   90.00
#
_symmetry.space_group_name_H-M   'P 1'
#
loop_
_entity.id
_entity.type
_entity.pdbx_description
1 polymer ?
#
loop_
_entity_poly.entity_id
_entity_poly.type
_entity_poly.pdbx_seq_one_letter_code
_entity_poly.pdbx_strand_id
1 'polypeptide(L)'
;MTIEYDYSAISDIYKDDAFYYAKMVVDEQIKSSKKVFKACLRHLNDLKKIDGDNFKFIYLPEKAADPINFIEILPDVKTGKPYPLAMFQKFIIGNLYGWRKKTD
;
A
#
# COMPACT_ATOMS: atom_id res chain seq x y z
N MET A 1 18.29 1.21 -17.33
CA MET A 1 18.76 0.36 -16.22
C MET A 1 17.53 0.05 -15.39
N THR A 2 16.91 -1.10 -15.64
CA THR A 2 15.76 -1.56 -14.87
C THR A 2 16.28 -1.96 -13.50
N ILE A 3 15.87 -1.26 -12.45
CA ILE A 3 16.23 -1.62 -11.09
C ILE A 3 15.37 -2.84 -10.76
N GLU A 4 15.96 -4.04 -10.72
CA GLU A 4 15.26 -5.19 -10.18
C GLU A 4 15.11 -4.99 -8.67
N TYR A 5 13.87 -4.78 -8.23
CA TYR A 5 13.55 -4.66 -6.83
C TYR A 5 13.32 -6.06 -6.24
N ASP A 6 14.10 -6.42 -5.23
CA ASP A 6 13.93 -7.69 -4.52
C ASP A 6 12.73 -7.62 -3.56
N TYR A 7 11.62 -8.22 -4.00
CA TYR A 7 10.39 -8.39 -3.24
C TYR A 7 10.39 -9.61 -2.32
N SER A 8 11.35 -10.53 -2.45
CA SER A 8 11.36 -11.80 -1.69
C SER A 8 11.61 -11.60 -0.19
N ALA A 9 12.29 -10.52 0.16
CA ALA A 9 12.53 -10.10 1.54
C ALA A 9 11.30 -9.46 2.22
N ILE A 10 10.16 -9.31 1.53
CA ILE A 10 8.91 -8.81 2.11
C ILE A 10 8.01 -10.00 2.41
N SER A 11 7.68 -10.17 3.69
CA SER A 11 6.77 -11.22 4.16
C SER A 11 5.41 -11.15 3.47
N ASP A 12 4.83 -12.32 3.16
CA ASP A 12 3.54 -12.43 2.46
C ASP A 12 2.40 -11.74 3.19
N ILE A 13 2.48 -11.63 4.52
CA ILE A 13 1.47 -10.92 5.32
C ILE A 13 1.32 -9.46 4.88
N TYR A 14 2.36 -8.83 4.35
CA TYR A 14 2.34 -7.43 3.92
C TYR A 14 1.97 -7.24 2.44
N LYS A 15 1.62 -8.30 1.71
CA LYS A 15 1.28 -8.23 0.28
C LYS A 15 -0.20 -7.90 0.08
N ASP A 16 -0.61 -6.74 0.55
CA ASP A 16 -1.96 -6.18 0.40
C ASP A 16 -2.12 -5.29 -0.85
N ASP A 17 -3.26 -4.62 -0.99
CA ASP A 17 -3.54 -3.71 -2.11
C ASP A 17 -2.50 -2.58 -2.24
N ALA A 18 -1.98 -2.07 -1.12
CA ALA A 18 -0.97 -1.02 -1.12
C ALA A 18 0.38 -1.55 -1.62
N PHE A 19 0.78 -2.75 -1.20
CA PHE A 19 1.95 -3.43 -1.73
C PHE A 19 1.86 -3.64 -3.24
N TYR A 20 0.73 -4.17 -3.74
CA TYR A 20 0.59 -4.48 -5.16
C TYR A 20 0.59 -3.22 -6.03
N TYR A 21 -0.07 -2.14 -5.60
CA TYR A 21 0.05 -0.86 -6.30
C TYR A 21 1.50 -0.36 -6.32
N ALA A 22 2.19 -0.40 -5.18
CA ALA A 22 3.57 0.06 -5.09
C ALA A 22 4.51 -0.75 -5.98
N LYS A 23 4.33 -2.08 -6.02
CA LYS A 23 5.05 -2.99 -6.93
C LYS A 23 4.81 -2.63 -8.39
N MET A 24 3.54 -2.48 -8.82
CA MET A 24 3.22 -2.13 -10.20
C MET A 24 3.83 -0.78 -10.63
N VAL A 25 3.92 0.18 -9.71
CA VAL A 25 4.57 1.47 -9.98
C VAL A 25 6.09 1.34 -10.06
N VAL A 26 6.72 0.59 -9.16
CA VAL A 26 8.19 0.40 -9.15
C VAL A 26 8.67 -0.45 -10.32
N ASP A 27 7.88 -1.44 -10.73
CA ASP A 27 8.11 -2.26 -11.93
C ASP A 27 7.75 -1.53 -13.24
N GLU A 28 7.39 -0.24 -13.17
CA GLU A 28 7.01 0.61 -14.30
C GLU A 28 5.79 0.12 -15.12
N GLN A 29 5.00 -0.82 -14.59
CA GLN A 29 3.73 -1.28 -15.18
C GLN A 29 2.66 -0.17 -15.13
N ILE A 30 2.71 0.68 -14.09
CA ILE A 30 1.90 1.89 -13.97
C ILE A 30 2.80 3.11 -14.08
N LYS A 31 2.61 3.91 -15.14
CA LYS A 31 3.29 5.19 -15.29
C LYS A 31 2.86 6.14 -14.16
N SER A 32 3.84 6.67 -13.44
CA SER A 32 3.60 7.59 -12.32
C SER A 32 4.55 8.79 -12.36
N SER A 33 4.24 9.82 -11.55
CA SER A 33 5.16 10.93 -11.36
C SER A 33 6.35 10.50 -10.48
N LYS A 34 7.46 11.25 -10.55
CA LYS A 34 8.63 11.02 -9.68
C LYS A 34 8.28 10.97 -8.19
N LYS A 35 7.28 11.73 -7.74
CA LYS A 35 6.85 11.75 -6.33
C LYS A 35 6.11 10.47 -5.95
N VAL A 36 5.21 9.99 -6.82
CA VAL A 36 4.46 8.75 -6.60
C VAL A 36 5.39 7.54 -6.61
N PHE A 37 6.32 7.47 -7.57
CA PHE A 37 7.35 6.44 -7.62
C PHE A 37 8.15 6.38 -6.30
N LYS A 38 8.64 7.53 -5.82
CA LYS A 38 9.37 7.61 -4.54
C LYS A 38 8.53 7.21 -3.33
N ALA A 39 7.23 7.47 -3.33
CA ALA A 39 6.34 7.05 -2.25
C ALA A 39 6.12 5.53 -2.25
N CYS A 40 5.90 4.94 -3.43
CA CYS A 40 5.78 3.49 -3.61
C CYS A 40 7.06 2.77 -3.19
N LEU A 41 8.21 3.26 -3.66
CA LEU A 41 9.52 2.72 -3.30
C LEU A 41 9.78 2.81 -1.79
N ARG A 42 9.39 3.92 -1.15
CA ARG A 42 9.49 4.07 0.31
C ARG A 42 8.65 3.02 1.03
N HIS A 43 7.37 2.87 0.65
CA HIS A 43 6.47 1.88 1.25
C HIS A 43 7.08 0.47 1.21
N LEU A 44 7.57 0.02 0.04
CA LEU A 44 8.22 -1.28 -0.10
C LEU A 44 9.49 -1.41 0.74
N ASN A 45 10.34 -0.38 0.74
CA ASN A 45 11.58 -0.37 1.52
C ASN A 45 11.33 -0.40 3.03
N ASP A 46 10.26 0.26 3.48
CA ASP A 46 9.87 0.28 4.88
C ASP A 46 9.30 -1.08 5.30
N LEU A 47 8.53 -1.77 4.44
CA LEU A 47 8.09 -3.14 4.69
C LEU A 47 9.28 -4.11 4.88
N LYS A 48 10.35 -3.99 4.07
CA LYS A 48 11.58 -4.79 4.24
C LYS A 48 12.30 -4.55 5.58
N LYS A 49 12.06 -3.40 6.23
CA LYS A 49 12.74 -2.99 7.45
C LYS A 49 11.92 -3.25 8.71
N ILE A 50 10.67 -3.68 8.60
CA ILE A 50 9.75 -3.81 9.74
C ILE A 50 10.32 -4.66 10.88
N ASP A 51 10.98 -5.76 10.53
CA ASP A 51 11.57 -6.71 11.48
C ASP A 51 12.90 -6.23 12.08
N GLY A 52 13.42 -5.08 11.63
CA GLY A 52 14.65 -4.50 12.18
C GLY A 52 14.42 -3.86 13.55
N ASP A 53 15.33 -4.14 14.50
CA ASP A 53 15.27 -3.65 15.89
C ASP A 53 15.13 -2.12 15.99
N ASN A 54 15.77 -1.38 15.07
CA ASN A 54 15.78 0.08 15.08
C ASN A 54 14.61 0.72 14.31
N PHE A 55 13.80 -0.07 13.60
CA PHE A 55 12.67 0.46 12.83
C PHE A 55 11.46 0.67 13.74
N LYS A 56 10.98 1.91 13.83
CA LYS A 56 10.00 2.36 14.83
C LYS A 56 8.54 2.14 14.44
N PHE A 57 8.29 1.67 13.22
CA PHE A 57 6.94 1.52 12.69
C PHE A 57 6.61 0.06 12.45
N ILE A 58 5.30 -0.23 12.48
CA ILE A 58 4.71 -1.49 12.01
C ILE A 58 3.71 -1.17 10.92
N TYR A 59 3.49 -2.15 10.06
CA TYR A 59 2.41 -2.13 9.09
C TYR A 59 1.38 -3.18 9.47
N LEU A 60 0.12 -2.78 9.53
CA LEU A 60 -1.02 -3.61 9.89
C LEU A 60 -1.96 -3.70 8.67
N PRO A 61 -1.79 -4.70 7.79
CA PRO A 61 -2.60 -4.88 6.58
C PRO A 61 -4.10 -4.92 6.85
N GLU A 62 -4.51 -5.50 7.98
CA GLU A 62 -5.91 -5.54 8.41
C GLU A 62 -6.47 -4.13 8.67
N LYS A 63 -5.65 -3.23 9.24
CA LYS A 63 -6.05 -1.83 9.46
C LYS A 63 -6.08 -1.01 8.17
N ALA A 64 -5.27 -1.38 7.18
CA ALA A 64 -5.38 -0.84 5.83
C ALA A 64 -6.66 -1.32 5.13
N ALA A 65 -7.03 -2.60 5.29
CA ALA A 65 -8.17 -3.22 4.63
C ALA A 65 -9.54 -2.73 5.15
N ASP A 66 -9.68 -2.53 6.47
CA ASP A 66 -10.93 -2.09 7.12
C ASP A 66 -11.62 -0.90 6.40
N PRO A 67 -10.95 0.26 6.20
CA PRO A 67 -11.56 1.40 5.50
C PRO A 67 -11.75 1.16 4.00
N ILE A 68 -10.90 0.36 3.34
CA ILE A 68 -11.05 0.03 1.92
C ILE A 68 -12.34 -0.76 1.72
N ASN A 69 -12.51 -1.84 2.48
CA ASN A 69 -13.69 -2.69 2.44
C ASN A 69 -14.96 -1.91 2.75
N PHE A 70 -14.91 -1.02 3.76
CA PHE A 70 -16.03 -0.15 4.10
C PHE A 70 -16.40 0.81 2.96
N ILE A 71 -15.43 1.43 2.30
CA ILE A 71 -15.72 2.37 1.20
C ILE A 71 -16.26 1.61 -0.02
N GLU A 72 -15.72 0.43 -0.32
CA GLU A 72 -16.14 -0.37 -1.49
C GLU A 72 -17.56 -0.94 -1.37
N ILE A 73 -18.17 -0.97 -0.19
CA ILE A 73 -19.58 -1.32 -0.03
C ILE A 73 -20.54 -0.12 -0.18
N LEU A 74 -20.02 1.11 -0.16
CA LEU A 74 -20.88 2.30 -0.23
C LEU A 74 -21.43 2.46 -1.67
N PRO A 75 -22.75 2.53 -1.83
CA PRO A 75 -23.34 2.75 -3.15
C PRO A 75 -23.08 4.19 -3.60
N ASP A 76 -22.77 4.37 -4.88
CA ASP A 76 -22.80 5.68 -5.48
C ASP A 76 -24.24 6.24 -5.45
N VAL A 77 -24.38 7.48 -4.99
CA VAL A 77 -25.69 8.12 -4.73
C VAL A 77 -26.55 8.22 -5.98
N LYS A 78 -25.94 8.28 -7.17
CA LYS A 78 -26.66 8.45 -8.44
C LYS A 78 -27.09 7.11 -9.02
N THR A 79 -26.27 6.07 -8.87
CA THR A 79 -26.47 4.77 -9.53
C THR A 79 -26.99 3.67 -8.60
N GLY A 80 -26.89 3.85 -7.29
CA GLY A 80 -27.26 2.87 -6.28
C GLY A 80 -26.36 1.64 -6.25
N LYS A 81 -25.25 1.64 -7.02
CA LYS A 81 -24.32 0.52 -7.12
C LYS A 81 -22.99 0.87 -6.46
N PRO A 82 -22.32 -0.08 -5.80
CA PRO A 82 -20.98 0.16 -5.27
C PRO A 82 -19.98 0.42 -6.41
N TYR A 83 -19.05 1.34 -6.17
CA TYR A 83 -17.96 1.62 -7.11
C TYR A 83 -16.62 1.23 -6.45
N PRO A 84 -15.96 0.16 -6.93
CA PRO A 84 -14.68 -0.27 -6.39
C PRO A 84 -13.63 0.85 -6.44
N LEU A 85 -12.74 0.87 -5.45
CA LEU A 85 -11.68 1.86 -5.38
C LEU A 85 -10.59 1.55 -6.41
N ALA A 86 -10.11 2.59 -7.09
CA ALA A 86 -8.93 2.47 -7.93
C ALA A 86 -7.69 2.12 -7.07
N MET A 87 -6.75 1.36 -7.64
CA MET A 87 -5.55 0.90 -6.91
C MET A 87 -4.76 2.02 -6.23
N PHE A 88 -4.66 3.20 -6.85
CA PHE A 88 -3.98 4.34 -6.22
C PHE A 88 -4.74 4.89 -4.99
N GLN A 89 -6.07 4.80 -4.98
CA GLN A 89 -6.89 5.20 -3.82
C GLN A 89 -6.67 4.20 -2.68
N LYS A 90 -6.65 2.89 -3.00
CA LYS A 90 -6.31 1.84 -2.05
C LYS A 90 -4.91 2.03 -1.46
N PHE A 91 -3.92 2.40 -2.27
CA PHE A 91 -2.58 2.74 -1.79
C PHE A 91 -2.57 3.93 -0.83
N ILE A 92 -3.31 5.01 -1.13
CA ILE A 92 -3.41 6.18 -0.25
C ILE A 92 -4.03 5.77 1.09
N ILE A 93 -5.16 5.06 1.06
CA ILE A 93 -5.88 4.61 2.26
C ILE A 93 -5.00 3.64 3.07
N GLY A 94 -4.38 2.67 2.41
CA GLY A 94 -3.49 1.71 3.06
C GLY A 94 -2.28 2.36 3.74
N ASN A 95 -1.74 3.45 3.19
CA ASN A 95 -0.67 4.20 3.86
C ASN A 95 -1.17 5.02 5.06
N LEU A 96 -2.39 5.55 5.01
CA LEU A 96 -2.99 6.31 6.11
C LEU A 96 -3.35 5.40 7.29
N TYR A 97 -3.93 4.24 7.02
CA TYR A 97 -4.50 3.39 8.05
C TYR A 97 -3.65 2.17 8.42
N GLY A 98 -2.74 1.72 7.55
CA GLY A 98 -1.89 0.56 7.83
C GLY A 98 -0.64 0.87 8.65
N TRP A 99 0.00 2.04 8.47
CA TRP A 99 1.22 2.38 9.21
C TRP A 99 0.92 2.92 10.62
N ARG A 100 1.61 2.38 11.64
CA ARG A 100 1.55 2.80 13.04
C ARG A 100 2.93 2.82 13.68
N LYS A 101 3.13 3.55 14.77
CA LYS A 101 4.33 3.39 15.58
C LYS A 101 4.19 2.12 16.42
N LYS A 102 5.32 1.45 16.69
CA LYS A 102 5.37 0.29 17.61
C LYS A 102 4.91 0.63 19.04
N THR A 103 4.87 1.92 19.38
CA THR A 103 4.51 2.45 20.70
C THR A 103 3.10 3.03 20.78
N ASP A 104 2.36 3.03 19.66
CA ASP A 104 0.95 3.45 19.64
C ASP A 104 0.07 2.34 20.22
#